data_AF-A0A193QN97-F1
#
_entry.id   AF-A0A193QN97-F1
#
_cell.length_a   1.000
_cell.length_b   1.000
_cell.length_c   1.000
_cell.angle_alpha   90.00
_cell.angle_beta   90.00
_cell.angle_gamma   90.00
#
_symmetry.space_group_name_H-M   'P 1'
#
loop_
_entity.id
_entity.type
_entity.pdbx_description
1 polymer ?
#
loop_
_entity_poly.entity_id
_entity_poly.type
_entity_poly.pdbx_seq_one_letter_code
_entity_poly.pdbx_strand_id
1 'polypeptide(L)'
;MEYRNLNKLYTTPMTKSSLSQHDALFKKFLGDIAVARDFLEVHLPPHLRERCDFSTLAMESGSFIEDDLRGQCSDMLYSMKTTTGHDGYVYCLIEYQSRPEKLMAFLLLRYAVAAMQRHLEQGNDALPVVIPLLFYHGTTSPYPYSTQWLNCFTDPELAESVYRQAFPLVDITAMPDDEILSHRRVALLELVQKHIRTRDMLEIAADIARLLNLWAIPKEQFRSLMYYIVGRGETSDTRQFLHTIVP
;
A
#
# COMPACT_ATOMS: atom_id res chain seq x y z
N MET A 1 -7.50 -19.46 -0.68
CA MET A 1 -6.99 -19.54 -2.06
C MET A 1 -5.70 -18.72 -2.12
N GLU A 2 -4.68 -19.22 -2.78
CA GLU A 2 -3.26 -19.14 -2.41
C GLU A 2 -2.57 -17.76 -2.50
N TYR A 3 -2.07 -17.24 -1.37
CA TYR A 3 -1.03 -16.19 -1.32
C TYR A 3 0.40 -16.76 -1.18
N ARG A 4 0.58 -18.06 -1.43
CA ARG A 4 1.83 -18.79 -1.14
C ARG A 4 2.86 -18.88 -2.28
N ASN A 5 2.60 -18.27 -3.44
CA ASN A 5 3.41 -18.52 -4.65
C ASN A 5 4.26 -17.34 -5.18
N LEU A 6 4.26 -16.16 -4.56
CA LEU A 6 5.17 -15.08 -4.99
C LEU A 6 6.64 -15.32 -4.58
N ASN A 7 6.88 -16.06 -3.48
CA ASN A 7 8.25 -16.35 -3.01
C ASN A 7 8.96 -17.47 -3.78
N LYS A 8 8.26 -18.23 -4.66
CA LYS A 8 8.85 -19.35 -5.40
C LYS A 8 9.50 -18.96 -6.73
N LEU A 9 9.30 -17.75 -7.22
CA LEU A 9 9.93 -17.28 -8.47
C LEU A 9 11.39 -16.81 -8.31
N TYR A 10 11.94 -16.81 -7.09
CA TYR A 10 13.25 -16.24 -6.80
C TYR A 10 14.32 -17.23 -6.30
N THR A 11 14.04 -18.53 -6.28
CA THR A 11 15.02 -19.52 -5.82
C THR A 11 15.76 -20.18 -6.98
N THR A 12 16.76 -19.49 -7.51
CA THR A 12 17.92 -20.14 -8.13
C THR A 12 19.06 -20.14 -7.10
N PRO A 13 19.58 -21.29 -6.66
CA PRO A 13 20.65 -21.33 -5.68
C PRO A 13 21.95 -20.84 -6.33
N MET A 14 22.51 -19.72 -5.87
CA MET A 14 23.76 -19.17 -6.42
C MET A 14 24.77 -18.76 -5.32
N THR A 15 26.04 -18.93 -5.67
CA THR A 15 27.23 -18.88 -4.81
C THR A 15 27.43 -17.53 -4.11
N LYS A 16 27.21 -17.55 -2.79
CA LYS A 16 27.16 -16.45 -1.82
C LYS A 16 28.44 -15.60 -1.62
N SER A 17 29.56 -15.91 -2.27
CA SER A 17 30.89 -15.52 -1.77
C SER A 17 31.46 -14.17 -2.29
N SER A 18 31.17 -13.77 -3.54
CA SER A 18 31.68 -12.50 -4.11
C SER A 18 30.68 -11.35 -4.02
N LEU A 19 29.38 -11.64 -4.22
CA LEU A 19 28.26 -10.70 -4.03
C LEU A 19 28.27 -10.08 -2.61
N SER A 20 28.69 -10.86 -1.61
CA SER A 20 28.75 -10.42 -0.21
C SER A 20 29.94 -9.51 0.10
N GLN A 21 31.04 -9.54 -0.66
CA GLN A 21 32.20 -8.66 -0.37
C GLN A 21 31.95 -7.22 -0.83
N HIS A 22 31.37 -7.04 -2.02
CA HIS A 22 31.03 -5.70 -2.50
C HIS A 22 29.89 -5.09 -1.67
N ASP A 23 28.86 -5.87 -1.31
CA ASP A 23 27.80 -5.43 -0.40
C ASP A 23 28.37 -5.07 0.98
N ALA A 24 29.22 -5.92 1.56
CA ALA A 24 29.86 -5.64 2.84
C ALA A 24 30.74 -4.38 2.81
N LEU A 25 31.48 -4.14 1.73
CA LEU A 25 32.27 -2.92 1.55
C LEU A 25 31.35 -1.71 1.49
N PHE A 26 30.30 -1.76 0.67
CA PHE A 26 29.31 -0.70 0.55
C PHE A 26 28.71 -0.35 1.92
N LYS A 27 28.20 -1.36 2.64
CA LYS A 27 27.62 -1.19 3.98
C LYS A 27 28.63 -0.66 5.00
N LYS A 28 29.90 -1.08 4.92
CA LYS A 28 30.96 -0.59 5.82
C LYS A 28 31.22 0.91 5.62
N PHE A 29 31.24 1.38 4.39
CA PHE A 29 31.44 2.81 4.09
C PHE A 29 30.22 3.64 4.44
N LEU A 30 29.03 3.19 4.01
CA LEU A 30 27.78 3.92 4.25
C LEU A 30 27.35 3.84 5.74
N GLY A 31 27.87 2.88 6.50
CA GLY A 31 27.81 2.84 7.96
C GLY A 31 28.36 4.10 8.66
N ASP A 32 29.27 4.84 8.03
CA ASP A 32 29.79 6.10 8.54
C ASP A 32 28.88 7.25 8.13
N ILE A 33 28.37 8.00 9.13
CA ILE A 33 27.41 9.08 8.91
C ILE A 33 27.98 10.24 8.09
N ALA A 34 29.30 10.50 8.16
CA ALA A 34 29.93 11.54 7.35
C ALA A 34 29.99 11.11 5.88
N VAL A 35 30.34 9.84 5.62
CA VAL A 35 30.34 9.28 4.26
C VAL A 35 28.92 9.22 3.68
N ALA A 36 27.94 8.81 4.49
CA ALA A 36 26.54 8.81 4.06
C ALA A 36 26.03 10.22 3.74
N ARG A 37 26.41 11.22 4.54
CA ARG A 37 26.11 12.63 4.26
C ARG A 37 26.70 13.06 2.91
N ASP A 38 28.00 12.87 2.71
CA ASP A 38 28.68 13.24 1.46
C ASP A 38 28.02 12.54 0.26
N PHE A 39 27.71 11.24 0.40
CA PHE A 39 27.03 10.47 -0.63
C PHE A 39 25.68 11.08 -1.03
N LEU A 40 24.84 11.41 -0.04
CA LEU A 40 23.53 11.99 -0.29
C LEU A 40 23.62 13.41 -0.85
N GLU A 41 24.55 14.24 -0.38
CA GLU A 41 24.77 15.59 -0.89
C GLU A 41 25.23 15.61 -2.35
N VAL A 42 26.03 14.61 -2.75
CA VAL A 42 26.51 14.46 -4.14
C VAL A 42 25.43 13.90 -5.06
N HIS A 43 24.68 12.89 -4.61
CA HIS A 43 23.86 12.07 -5.50
C HIS A 43 22.35 12.34 -5.45
N LEU A 44 21.82 13.00 -4.40
CA LEU A 44 20.41 13.36 -4.40
C LEU A 44 20.12 14.42 -5.47
N PRO A 45 19.00 14.28 -6.22
CA PRO A 45 18.53 15.35 -7.09
C PRO A 45 18.41 16.68 -6.34
N PRO A 46 18.80 17.83 -6.93
CA PRO A 46 18.84 19.11 -6.23
C PRO A 46 17.54 19.47 -5.50
N HIS A 47 16.40 19.27 -6.15
CA HIS A 47 15.08 19.54 -5.58
C HIS A 47 14.69 18.68 -4.36
N LEU A 48 15.31 17.50 -4.19
CA LEU A 48 15.16 16.68 -2.98
C LEU A 48 16.19 17.09 -1.93
N ARG A 49 17.43 17.30 -2.36
CA ARG A 49 18.54 17.71 -1.49
C ARG A 49 18.25 19.01 -0.74
N GLU A 50 17.68 20.01 -1.40
CA GLU A 50 17.31 21.30 -0.81
C GLU A 50 16.23 21.20 0.29
N ARG A 51 15.52 20.06 0.34
CA ARG A 51 14.47 19.80 1.33
C ARG A 51 14.98 19.01 2.55
N CYS A 52 16.23 18.58 2.55
CA CYS A 52 16.82 17.71 3.56
C CYS A 52 17.75 18.49 4.50
N ASP A 53 17.58 18.35 5.82
CA ASP A 53 18.53 18.86 6.80
C ASP A 53 19.56 17.78 7.17
N PHE A 54 20.67 17.74 6.44
CA PHE A 54 21.75 16.77 6.64
C PHE A 54 22.50 16.90 7.98
N SER A 55 22.29 17.99 8.73
CA SER A 55 22.84 18.10 10.08
C SER A 55 22.15 17.14 11.06
N THR A 56 20.93 16.72 10.74
CA THR A 56 20.11 15.80 11.53
C THR A 56 20.19 14.34 11.06
N LEU A 57 21.04 14.05 10.06
CA LEU A 57 21.16 12.72 9.46
C LEU A 57 21.53 11.68 10.52
N ALA A 58 20.72 10.64 10.63
CA ALA A 58 20.93 9.50 11.52
C ALA A 58 20.67 8.19 10.79
N MET A 59 21.44 7.16 11.10
CA MET A 59 21.18 5.80 10.61
C MET A 59 20.10 5.14 11.48
N GLU A 60 19.07 4.61 10.84
CA GLU A 60 18.03 3.82 11.50
C GLU A 60 18.50 2.38 11.72
N SER A 61 18.11 1.79 12.84
CA SER A 61 18.47 0.40 13.13
C SER A 61 17.79 -0.57 12.16
N GLY A 62 18.51 -1.64 11.74
CA GLY A 62 18.00 -2.69 10.84
C GLY A 62 16.77 -3.48 11.34
N SER A 63 16.22 -3.13 12.51
CA SER A 63 14.91 -3.60 13.00
C SER A 63 13.71 -3.02 12.22
N PHE A 64 13.96 -2.15 11.24
CA PHE A 64 12.97 -1.56 10.33
C PHE A 64 12.55 -2.48 9.16
N ILE A 65 13.25 -3.59 8.95
CA ILE A 65 13.04 -4.47 7.80
C ILE A 65 12.20 -5.67 8.26
N GLU A 66 11.05 -5.89 7.60
CA GLU A 66 10.18 -7.06 7.82
C GLU A 66 11.00 -8.36 7.78
N ASP A 67 10.64 -9.34 8.61
CA ASP A 67 11.34 -10.64 8.66
C ASP A 67 11.44 -11.32 7.28
N ASP A 68 10.46 -11.09 6.39
CA ASP A 68 10.43 -11.60 5.01
C ASP A 68 11.34 -10.83 4.04
N LEU A 69 11.75 -9.60 4.37
CA LEU A 69 12.63 -8.73 3.57
C LEU A 69 14.08 -8.77 4.07
N ARG A 70 14.33 -9.24 5.30
CA ARG A 70 15.69 -9.37 5.89
C ARG A 70 16.66 -10.22 5.06
N GLY A 71 16.15 -11.09 4.20
CA GLY A 71 16.97 -11.90 3.30
C GLY A 71 17.43 -11.20 2.02
N GLN A 72 16.88 -10.02 1.67
CA GLN A 72 16.96 -9.44 0.32
C GLN A 72 17.19 -7.91 0.25
N CYS A 73 17.71 -7.28 1.33
CA CYS A 73 18.11 -5.85 1.48
C CYS A 73 17.01 -4.89 2.01
N SER A 74 17.28 -3.77 2.72
CA SER A 74 18.47 -2.91 2.89
C SER A 74 18.72 -2.52 4.38
N ASP A 75 19.94 -2.73 4.88
CA ASP A 75 20.38 -2.27 6.22
C ASP A 75 20.65 -0.74 6.29
N MET A 76 20.49 0.00 5.17
CA MET A 76 20.97 1.38 5.01
C MET A 76 19.79 2.34 4.84
N LEU A 77 19.02 2.50 5.93
CA LEU A 77 17.95 3.47 6.07
C LEU A 77 18.45 4.63 6.92
N TYR A 78 18.30 5.86 6.44
CA TYR A 78 18.69 7.06 7.17
C TYR A 78 17.49 7.97 7.40
N SER A 79 17.31 8.48 8.61
CA SER A 79 16.37 9.56 8.89
C SER A 79 17.07 10.91 8.85
N MET A 80 16.32 11.93 8.43
CA MET A 80 16.67 13.34 8.58
C MET A 80 15.40 14.18 8.62
N LYS A 81 15.50 15.38 9.19
CA LYS A 81 14.41 16.37 9.18
C LYS A 81 14.33 17.09 7.84
N THR A 82 13.19 17.72 7.57
CA THR A 82 13.08 18.68 6.46
C THR A 82 13.56 20.07 6.85
N THR A 83 14.05 20.82 5.87
CA THR A 83 14.44 22.23 6.04
C THR A 83 13.26 23.18 6.30
N THR A 84 12.02 22.69 6.15
CA THR A 84 10.78 23.48 6.29
C THR A 84 10.22 23.53 7.72
N GLY A 85 10.89 22.93 8.70
CA GLY A 85 10.51 23.03 10.12
C GLY A 85 9.28 22.21 10.53
N HIS A 86 8.65 21.49 9.61
CA HIS A 86 7.77 20.38 9.96
C HIS A 86 8.63 19.22 10.46
N ASP A 87 8.18 18.47 11.48
CA ASP A 87 8.81 17.20 11.89
C ASP A 87 8.57 16.10 10.82
N GLY A 88 8.82 16.42 9.55
CA GLY A 88 8.80 15.49 8.44
C GLY A 88 10.08 14.69 8.45
N TYR A 89 9.98 13.43 8.83
CA TYR A 89 11.06 12.47 8.64
C TYR A 89 11.18 12.19 7.14
N VAL A 90 12.30 12.60 6.55
CA VAL A 90 12.72 12.10 5.24
C VAL A 90 13.58 10.89 5.50
N TYR A 91 13.17 9.75 4.97
CA TYR A 91 14.02 8.57 4.94
C TYR A 91 14.75 8.48 3.61
N CYS A 92 16.06 8.26 3.64
CA CYS A 92 16.81 7.82 2.47
C CYS A 92 17.05 6.32 2.59
N LEU A 93 16.55 5.56 1.61
CA LEU A 93 16.76 4.12 1.52
C LEU A 93 17.74 3.87 0.38
N ILE A 94 18.90 3.27 0.69
CA ILE A 94 19.90 2.97 -0.32
C ILE A 94 20.01 1.47 -0.51
N GLU A 95 19.81 1.02 -1.75
CA GLU A 95 19.91 -0.36 -2.17
C GLU A 95 21.20 -0.59 -2.96
N TYR A 96 22.00 -1.58 -2.56
CA TYR A 96 23.20 -1.98 -3.28
C TYR A 96 22.88 -3.12 -4.25
N GLN A 97 23.30 -2.97 -5.51
CA GLN A 97 23.08 -3.99 -6.52
C GLN A 97 24.27 -4.16 -7.48
N SER A 98 24.75 -5.39 -7.64
CA SER A 98 25.82 -5.72 -8.61
C SER A 98 25.38 -6.49 -9.84
N ARG A 99 24.12 -6.93 -9.88
CA ARG A 99 23.48 -7.58 -11.04
C ARG A 99 22.17 -6.89 -11.30
N PRO A 100 21.88 -6.44 -12.52
CA PRO A 100 20.67 -5.67 -12.78
C PRO A 100 19.41 -6.55 -12.57
N GLU A 101 18.36 -5.98 -11.99
CA GLU A 101 17.08 -6.66 -11.70
C GLU A 101 15.94 -5.89 -12.37
N LYS A 102 15.11 -6.59 -13.15
CA LYS A 102 14.09 -5.96 -13.99
C LYS A 102 13.03 -5.24 -13.16
N LEU A 103 12.72 -5.78 -11.98
CA LEU A 103 11.70 -5.25 -11.07
C LEU A 103 12.28 -4.42 -9.92
N MET A 104 13.54 -3.97 -10.02
CA MET A 104 14.20 -3.23 -8.93
C MET A 104 13.43 -1.98 -8.50
N ALA A 105 12.85 -1.22 -9.44
CA ALA A 105 12.05 -0.05 -9.09
C ALA A 105 10.82 -0.40 -8.23
N PHE A 106 10.18 -1.55 -8.47
CA PHE A 106 9.10 -2.04 -7.64
C PHE A 106 9.58 -2.53 -6.26
N LEU A 107 10.75 -3.18 -6.20
CA LEU A 107 11.36 -3.58 -4.92
C LEU A 107 11.67 -2.36 -4.05
N LEU A 108 12.26 -1.31 -4.63
CA LEU A 108 12.51 -0.04 -3.94
C LEU A 108 11.23 0.61 -3.41
N LEU A 109 10.14 0.59 -4.19
CA LEU A 109 8.84 1.08 -3.71
C LEU A 109 8.33 0.24 -2.54
N ARG A 110 8.46 -1.09 -2.58
CA ARG A 110 8.07 -1.96 -1.46
C ARG A 110 8.86 -1.63 -0.19
N TYR A 111 10.16 -1.41 -0.30
CA TYR A 111 11.00 -1.01 0.84
C TYR A 111 10.60 0.36 1.38
N ALA A 112 10.27 1.32 0.51
CA ALA A 112 9.76 2.62 0.91
C ALA A 112 8.44 2.52 1.69
N VAL A 113 7.50 1.71 1.21
CA VAL A 113 6.21 1.46 1.90
C VAL A 113 6.41 0.74 3.24
N ALA A 114 7.36 -0.20 3.33
CA ALA A 114 7.69 -0.86 4.59
C ALA A 114 8.27 0.12 5.62
N ALA A 115 9.17 1.02 5.20
CA ALA A 115 9.70 2.07 6.08
C ALA A 115 8.60 3.04 6.55
N MET A 116 7.67 3.41 5.66
CA MET A 116 6.47 4.19 5.98
C MET A 116 5.58 3.52 7.03
N GLN A 117 5.29 2.23 6.85
CA GLN A 117 4.48 1.45 7.79
C GLN A 117 5.14 1.39 9.17
N ARG A 118 6.45 1.12 9.22
CA ARG A 118 7.19 1.03 10.47
C ARG A 118 7.26 2.36 11.21
N HIS A 119 7.31 3.48 10.48
CA HIS A 119 7.23 4.81 11.05
C HIS A 119 5.90 5.02 11.81
N LEU A 120 4.77 4.57 11.26
CA LEU A 120 3.47 4.61 11.95
C LEU A 120 3.45 3.70 13.19
N GLU A 121 4.06 2.52 13.11
CA GLU A 121 4.16 1.57 14.24
C GLU A 121 4.99 2.10 15.43
N GLN A 122 5.80 3.14 15.21
CA GLN A 122 6.52 3.84 16.28
C GLN A 122 5.67 4.88 17.01
N GLY A 123 4.39 5.02 16.63
CA GLY A 123 3.44 5.96 17.25
C GLY A 123 3.36 7.31 16.55
N ASN A 124 3.96 7.46 15.37
CA ASN A 124 3.77 8.64 14.54
C ASN A 124 2.40 8.60 13.85
N ASP A 125 1.80 9.76 13.64
CA ASP A 125 0.45 9.96 13.12
C ASP A 125 0.40 10.35 11.63
N ALA A 126 1.55 10.63 11.03
CA ALA A 126 1.70 10.97 9.62
C ALA A 126 2.74 10.10 8.92
N LEU A 127 2.62 9.98 7.59
CA LEU A 127 3.58 9.25 6.78
C LEU A 127 4.87 10.08 6.55
N PRO A 128 6.05 9.45 6.58
CA PRO A 128 7.28 10.07 6.17
C PRO A 128 7.40 10.07 4.64
N VAL A 129 8.23 10.96 4.09
CA VAL A 129 8.66 10.85 2.69
C VAL A 129 9.87 9.92 2.65
N VAL A 130 9.81 8.85 1.86
CA VAL A 130 10.95 7.95 1.67
C VAL A 130 11.52 8.11 0.27
N ILE A 131 12.79 8.43 0.17
CA ILE A 131 13.57 8.60 -1.06
C ILE A 131 14.35 7.30 -1.31
N PRO A 132 13.88 6.44 -2.24
CA PRO A 132 14.65 5.27 -2.64
C PRO A 132 15.80 5.66 -3.58
N LEU A 133 16.98 5.11 -3.33
CA LEU A 133 18.19 5.26 -4.13
C LEU A 133 18.75 3.89 -4.48
N LEU A 134 19.11 3.71 -5.76
CA LEU A 134 19.81 2.51 -6.23
C LEU A 134 21.29 2.82 -6.42
N PHE A 135 22.14 2.20 -5.63
CA PHE A 135 23.58 2.13 -5.89
C PHE A 135 23.87 0.90 -6.75
N TYR A 136 24.02 1.11 -8.05
CA TYR A 136 24.31 0.05 -8.99
C TYR A 136 25.80 -0.02 -9.37
N HIS A 137 26.41 -1.19 -9.17
CA HIS A 137 27.77 -1.51 -9.58
C HIS A 137 27.82 -2.89 -10.23
N GLY A 138 27.33 -3.00 -11.46
CA GLY A 138 27.35 -4.24 -12.23
C GLY A 138 28.14 -4.14 -13.53
N THR A 139 28.40 -5.29 -14.13
CA THR A 139 29.14 -5.40 -15.40
C THR A 139 28.31 -4.97 -16.61
N THR A 140 26.98 -5.03 -16.52
CA THR A 140 26.08 -4.47 -17.54
C THR A 140 25.98 -2.96 -17.34
N SER A 141 26.46 -2.17 -18.30
CA SER A 141 26.45 -0.71 -18.22
C SER A 141 26.01 -0.10 -19.56
N PRO A 142 25.13 0.92 -19.56
CA PRO A 142 24.45 1.51 -18.39
C PRO A 142 23.45 0.53 -17.74
N TYR A 143 22.91 0.89 -16.57
CA TYR A 143 21.85 0.11 -15.93
C TYR A 143 20.68 -0.10 -16.91
N PRO A 144 20.28 -1.35 -17.21
CA PRO A 144 19.44 -1.65 -18.38
C PRO A 144 17.92 -1.53 -18.12
N TYR A 145 17.48 -1.26 -16.88
CA TYR A 145 16.06 -1.26 -16.50
C TYR A 145 15.58 0.09 -16.01
N SER A 146 14.26 0.32 -16.12
CA SER A 146 13.61 1.53 -15.62
C SER A 146 13.74 1.65 -14.10
N THR A 147 14.03 2.86 -13.61
CA THR A 147 13.94 3.23 -12.19
C THR A 147 12.56 3.79 -11.81
N GLN A 148 11.65 3.93 -12.77
CA GLN A 148 10.26 4.29 -12.54
C GLN A 148 9.41 3.02 -12.39
N TRP A 149 8.85 2.81 -11.20
CA TRP A 149 8.15 1.57 -10.83
C TRP A 149 6.89 1.30 -11.67
N LEU A 150 6.23 2.33 -12.18
CA LEU A 150 5.05 2.18 -13.06
C LEU A 150 5.40 1.52 -14.39
N ASN A 151 6.67 1.58 -14.83
CA ASN A 151 7.13 0.88 -16.03
C ASN A 151 7.31 -0.63 -15.79
N CYS A 152 7.13 -1.12 -14.56
CA CYS A 152 7.14 -2.54 -14.25
C CYS A 152 5.82 -3.25 -14.59
N PHE A 153 4.74 -2.50 -14.85
CA PHE A 153 3.46 -3.09 -15.26
C PHE A 153 3.48 -3.50 -16.74
N THR A 154 2.66 -4.50 -17.07
CA THR A 154 2.41 -4.88 -18.48
C THR A 154 1.75 -3.75 -19.27
N ASP A 155 0.96 -2.90 -18.60
CA ASP A 155 0.33 -1.71 -19.15
C ASP A 155 0.66 -0.48 -18.25
N PRO A 156 1.75 0.25 -18.56
CA PRO A 156 2.16 1.42 -17.79
C PRO A 156 1.17 2.58 -17.83
N GLU A 157 0.45 2.77 -18.94
CA GLU A 157 -0.53 3.88 -19.08
C GLU A 157 -1.72 3.67 -18.15
N LEU A 158 -2.24 2.44 -18.09
CA LEU A 158 -3.27 2.07 -17.13
C LEU A 158 -2.76 2.24 -15.68
N ALA A 159 -1.53 1.80 -15.39
CA ALA A 159 -0.95 1.95 -14.06
C ALA A 159 -0.82 3.42 -13.65
N GLU A 160 -0.39 4.30 -14.55
CA GLU A 160 -0.36 5.75 -14.30
C GLU A 160 -1.76 6.31 -14.01
N SER A 161 -2.79 5.87 -14.74
CA SER A 161 -4.17 6.33 -14.53
C SER A 161 -4.74 5.94 -13.16
N VAL A 162 -4.23 4.85 -12.56
CA VAL A 162 -4.68 4.33 -11.26
C VAL A 162 -3.86 4.92 -10.10
N TYR A 163 -2.53 4.91 -10.21
CA TYR A 163 -1.64 5.18 -9.07
C TYR A 163 -1.15 6.62 -8.97
N ARG A 164 -1.43 7.48 -9.96
CA ARG A 164 -1.20 8.94 -9.87
C ARG A 164 -2.46 9.74 -9.54
N GLN A 165 -3.60 9.09 -9.37
CA GLN A 165 -4.87 9.73 -9.05
C GLN A 165 -5.32 9.37 -7.63
N ALA A 166 -6.28 10.12 -7.11
CA ALA A 166 -7.00 9.69 -5.92
C ALA A 166 -7.70 8.36 -6.20
N PHE A 167 -7.69 7.44 -5.23
CA PHE A 167 -8.41 6.19 -5.38
C PHE A 167 -9.92 6.44 -5.44
N PRO A 168 -10.67 5.69 -6.26
CA PRO A 168 -12.11 5.84 -6.37
C PRO A 168 -12.77 5.54 -5.01
N LEU A 169 -13.58 6.48 -4.53
CA LEU A 169 -14.38 6.35 -3.32
C LEU A 169 -15.85 6.09 -3.69
N VAL A 170 -16.41 4.99 -3.19
CA VAL A 170 -17.86 4.73 -3.25
C VAL A 170 -18.47 5.09 -1.91
N ASP A 171 -18.90 6.35 -1.77
CA ASP A 171 -19.53 6.86 -0.55
C ASP A 171 -21.07 6.72 -0.62
N ILE A 172 -21.54 5.54 -0.21
CA ILE A 172 -22.99 5.25 -0.14
C ILE A 172 -23.72 6.11 0.90
N THR A 173 -23.02 6.78 1.81
CA THR A 173 -23.66 7.61 2.84
C THR A 173 -24.19 8.92 2.27
N ALA A 174 -23.52 9.46 1.25
CA ALA A 174 -23.90 10.67 0.54
C ALA A 174 -24.78 10.41 -0.69
N MET A 175 -24.69 9.21 -1.28
CA MET A 175 -25.39 8.83 -2.50
C MET A 175 -26.91 8.75 -2.30
N PRO A 176 -27.76 9.35 -3.17
CA PRO A 176 -29.22 9.23 -3.09
C PRO A 176 -29.74 7.79 -3.18
N ASP A 177 -30.86 7.50 -2.51
CA ASP A 177 -31.45 6.14 -2.50
C ASP A 177 -31.90 5.71 -3.91
N ASP A 178 -32.47 6.62 -4.70
CA ASP A 178 -32.90 6.36 -6.07
C ASP A 178 -31.74 6.05 -7.02
N GLU A 179 -30.58 6.66 -6.80
CA GLU A 179 -29.34 6.29 -7.49
C GLU A 179 -28.92 4.86 -7.12
N ILE A 180 -28.86 4.54 -5.82
CA ILE A 180 -28.52 3.19 -5.32
C ILE A 180 -29.47 2.14 -5.91
N LEU A 181 -30.78 2.41 -5.97
CA LEU A 181 -31.76 1.48 -6.53
C LEU A 181 -31.53 1.14 -8.01
N SER A 182 -30.74 1.94 -8.73
CA SER A 182 -30.33 1.68 -10.12
C SER A 182 -29.12 0.75 -10.25
N HIS A 183 -28.38 0.49 -9.16
CA HIS A 183 -27.10 -0.24 -9.15
C HIS A 183 -27.22 -1.77 -9.28
N ARG A 184 -28.34 -2.26 -9.81
CA ARG A 184 -28.57 -3.67 -10.12
C ARG A 184 -28.36 -4.56 -8.88
N ARG A 185 -27.49 -5.58 -8.98
CA ARG A 185 -27.25 -6.57 -7.90
C ARG A 185 -26.57 -5.99 -6.66
N VAL A 186 -25.76 -4.94 -6.79
CA VAL A 186 -25.01 -4.39 -5.63
C VAL A 186 -25.88 -3.46 -4.78
N ALA A 187 -26.97 -2.93 -5.34
CA ALA A 187 -27.93 -2.06 -4.68
C ALA A 187 -28.43 -2.61 -3.33
N LEU A 188 -28.59 -3.93 -3.20
CA LEU A 188 -29.01 -4.56 -1.94
C LEU A 188 -28.00 -4.33 -0.81
N LEU A 189 -26.71 -4.51 -1.12
CA LEU A 189 -25.65 -4.30 -0.16
C LEU A 189 -25.54 -2.83 0.22
N GLU A 190 -25.61 -1.95 -0.77
CA GLU A 190 -25.45 -0.50 -0.62
C GLU A 190 -26.61 0.09 0.19
N LEU A 191 -27.86 -0.21 -0.18
CA LEU A 191 -29.05 0.32 0.49
C LEU A 191 -29.10 -0.13 1.96
N VAL A 192 -28.87 -1.42 2.21
CA VAL A 192 -28.86 -1.96 3.57
C VAL A 192 -27.73 -1.36 4.39
N GLN A 193 -26.49 -1.30 3.87
CA GLN A 193 -25.37 -0.73 4.63
C GLN A 193 -25.54 0.76 4.89
N LYS A 194 -26.09 1.52 3.94
CA LYS A 194 -26.36 2.95 4.13
C LYS A 194 -27.28 3.21 5.31
N HIS A 195 -28.33 2.41 5.45
CA HIS A 195 -29.41 2.67 6.40
C HIS A 195 -29.30 1.88 7.70
N ILE A 196 -28.43 0.88 7.80
CA ILE A 196 -28.35 -0.07 8.93
C ILE A 196 -28.27 0.60 10.31
N ARG A 197 -27.74 1.83 10.40
CA ARG A 197 -27.60 2.60 11.65
C ARG A 197 -28.45 3.87 11.72
N THR A 198 -29.13 4.23 10.64
CA THR A 198 -29.73 5.57 10.47
C THR A 198 -31.24 5.52 10.27
N ARG A 199 -31.81 4.36 9.93
CA ARG A 199 -33.25 4.17 9.75
C ARG A 199 -33.71 2.85 10.34
N ASP A 200 -35.00 2.78 10.62
CA ASP A 200 -35.69 1.52 10.82
C ASP A 200 -35.69 0.71 9.51
N MET A 201 -35.22 -0.53 9.57
CA MET A 201 -35.15 -1.42 8.41
C MET A 201 -36.52 -1.71 7.78
N LEU A 202 -37.60 -1.57 8.55
CA LEU A 202 -38.96 -1.67 8.06
C LEU A 202 -39.30 -0.57 7.04
N GLU A 203 -38.75 0.63 7.20
CA GLU A 203 -38.99 1.76 6.28
C GLU A 203 -38.48 1.48 4.86
N ILE A 204 -37.42 0.69 4.73
CA ILE A 204 -36.80 0.34 3.44
C ILE A 204 -37.09 -1.10 3.01
N ALA A 205 -37.92 -1.83 3.75
CA ALA A 205 -38.21 -3.25 3.50
C ALA A 205 -38.81 -3.48 2.10
N ALA A 206 -39.66 -2.57 1.63
CA ALA A 206 -40.28 -2.64 0.31
C ALA A 206 -39.23 -2.53 -0.82
N ASP A 207 -38.25 -1.65 -0.65
CA ASP A 207 -37.15 -1.49 -1.62
C ASP A 207 -36.22 -2.70 -1.61
N ILE A 208 -35.92 -3.26 -0.43
CA ILE A 208 -35.15 -4.51 -0.31
C ILE A 208 -35.88 -5.66 -1.01
N ALA A 209 -37.18 -5.83 -0.76
CA ALA A 209 -38.01 -6.85 -1.41
C ALA A 209 -38.03 -6.67 -2.93
N ARG A 210 -38.19 -5.42 -3.40
CA ARG A 210 -38.15 -5.07 -4.82
C ARG A 210 -36.83 -5.46 -5.45
N LEU A 211 -35.71 -5.12 -4.82
CA LEU A 211 -34.38 -5.45 -5.33
C LEU A 211 -34.12 -6.96 -5.36
N LEU A 212 -34.55 -7.72 -4.35
CA LEU A 212 -34.46 -9.19 -4.34
C LEU A 212 -35.28 -9.84 -5.45
N ASN A 213 -36.46 -9.27 -5.76
CA ASN A 213 -37.31 -9.73 -6.85
C ASN A 213 -36.72 -9.42 -8.23
N LEU A 214 -36.12 -8.25 -8.40
CA LEU A 214 -35.46 -7.85 -9.65
C LEU A 214 -34.16 -8.63 -9.88
N TRP A 215 -33.42 -8.91 -8.81
CA TRP A 215 -32.08 -9.47 -8.87
C TRP A 215 -31.94 -10.64 -7.92
N ALA A 216 -32.15 -11.85 -8.45
CA ALA A 216 -31.90 -13.07 -7.70
C ALA A 216 -30.45 -13.10 -7.18
N ILE A 217 -30.29 -13.35 -5.89
CA ILE A 217 -29.00 -13.54 -5.22
C ILE A 217 -28.85 -14.98 -4.72
N PRO A 218 -27.61 -15.51 -4.60
CA PRO A 218 -27.38 -16.81 -3.99
C PRO A 218 -27.94 -16.91 -2.57
N LYS A 219 -28.44 -18.09 -2.19
CA LYS A 219 -29.02 -18.35 -0.86
C LYS A 219 -28.07 -17.98 0.28
N GLU A 220 -26.76 -18.18 0.11
CA GLU A 220 -25.75 -17.80 1.10
C GLU A 220 -25.62 -16.30 1.29
N GLN A 221 -25.69 -15.51 0.21
CA GLN A 221 -25.69 -14.05 0.28
C GLN A 221 -26.97 -13.54 0.96
N PHE A 222 -28.13 -14.10 0.58
CA PHE A 222 -29.40 -13.77 1.23
C PHE A 222 -29.35 -14.06 2.73
N ARG A 223 -28.89 -15.25 3.12
CA ARG A 223 -28.76 -15.63 4.53
C ARG A 223 -27.83 -14.67 5.29
N SER A 224 -26.71 -14.31 4.69
CA SER A 224 -25.75 -13.37 5.30
C SER A 224 -26.33 -11.97 5.46
N LEU A 225 -27.08 -11.50 4.44
CA LEU A 225 -27.81 -10.23 4.49
C LEU A 225 -28.82 -10.21 5.63
N MET A 226 -29.64 -11.26 5.75
CA MET A 226 -30.64 -11.36 6.82
C MET A 226 -30.01 -11.43 8.21
N TYR A 227 -28.94 -12.21 8.39
CA TYR A 227 -28.20 -12.23 9.66
C TYR A 227 -27.62 -10.86 10.01
N TYR A 228 -27.09 -10.14 9.02
CA TYR A 228 -26.55 -8.80 9.21
C TYR A 228 -27.65 -7.82 9.64
N ILE A 229 -28.79 -7.81 8.95
CA ILE A 229 -29.92 -6.93 9.27
C ILE A 229 -30.47 -7.22 10.67
N VAL A 230 -30.74 -8.49 11.00
CA VAL A 230 -31.27 -8.87 12.32
C VAL A 230 -30.26 -8.59 13.44
N GLY A 231 -28.96 -8.76 13.17
CA GLY A 231 -27.90 -8.58 14.18
C GLY A 231 -27.45 -7.14 14.37
N ARG A 232 -27.66 -6.24 13.40
CA ARG A 232 -27.11 -4.87 13.41
C ARG A 232 -28.13 -3.77 13.12
N GLY A 233 -29.24 -4.09 12.46
CA GLY A 233 -30.27 -3.13 12.10
C GLY A 233 -31.29 -2.95 13.21
N GLU A 234 -31.80 -1.73 13.32
CA GLU A 234 -32.97 -1.45 14.14
C GLU A 234 -34.24 -1.73 13.34
N THR A 235 -35.22 -2.37 13.96
CA THR A 235 -36.53 -2.54 13.34
C THR A 235 -37.66 -2.45 14.37
N SER A 236 -38.66 -1.61 14.12
CA SER A 236 -39.82 -1.48 15.00
C SER A 236 -40.71 -2.72 15.01
N ASP A 237 -40.77 -3.45 13.88
CA ASP A 237 -41.49 -4.72 13.77
C ASP A 237 -40.75 -5.72 12.88
N THR A 238 -40.01 -6.62 13.52
CA THR A 238 -39.28 -7.70 12.83
C THR A 238 -40.19 -8.64 12.06
N ARG A 239 -41.41 -8.91 12.52
CA ARG A 239 -42.32 -9.84 11.84
C ARG A 239 -42.84 -9.21 10.55
N GLN A 240 -43.25 -7.95 10.61
CA GLN A 240 -43.69 -7.22 9.44
C GLN A 240 -42.56 -7.08 8.42
N PHE A 241 -41.34 -6.77 8.88
CA PHE A 241 -40.15 -6.70 8.02
C PHE A 241 -39.92 -8.01 7.25
N LEU A 242 -39.93 -9.15 7.95
CA LEU A 242 -39.74 -10.46 7.33
C LEU A 242 -40.83 -10.80 6.32
N HIS A 243 -42.10 -10.48 6.62
CA HIS A 243 -43.22 -10.69 5.71
C HIS A 243 -43.12 -9.83 4.44
N THR A 244 -42.57 -8.62 4.53
CA THR A 244 -42.38 -7.76 3.34
C THR A 244 -41.28 -8.29 2.43
N ILE A 245 -40.19 -8.82 2.99
CA ILE A 245 -39.00 -9.26 2.22
C ILE A 245 -39.14 -10.67 1.66
N VAL A 246 -39.84 -11.54 2.35
CA VAL A 246 -40.07 -12.94 1.96
C VAL A 246 -41.58 -13.21 1.95
N PRO A 247 -42.29 -12.76 0.89
CA PRO A 247 -43.72 -13.05 0.75
C PRO A 247 -44.00 -14.53 0.51
#